data_AF-A0A0Q6GEP8-F1
#
_entry.id   AF-A0A0Q6GEP8-F1
#
_cell.length_a   1.000
_cell.length_b   1.000
_cell.length_c   1.000
_cell.angle_alpha   90.00
_cell.angle_beta   90.00
_cell.angle_gamma   90.00
#
_symmetry.space_group_name_H-M   'P 1'
#
loop_
_entity.id
_entity.type
_entity.pdbx_description
1 polymer ?
#
loop_
_entity_poly.entity_id
_entity_poly.type
_entity_poly.pdbx_seq_one_letter_code
_entity_poly.pdbx_strand_id
1 'polypeptide(L)'
;MRATALAVLGLLAAFGPALAQEAEPKSDDQNLAGGSSGGTLGQLLSRGYEIKAAVPNGTRYIVFVQKDQSAFACEFVSLAKSRCGSIN
;
A
#
# COMPACT_ATOMS: atom_id res chain seq x y z
N MET A 1 69.70 -6.51 7.77
CA MET A 1 69.20 -6.07 9.10
C MET A 1 67.95 -5.24 8.84
N ARG A 2 66.72 -5.58 9.22
CA ARG A 2 66.15 -6.61 10.10
C ARG A 2 64.71 -6.82 9.62
N ALA A 3 64.32 -8.07 9.46
CA ALA A 3 62.94 -8.48 9.33
C ALA A 3 62.28 -8.50 10.72
N THR A 4 61.08 -7.95 10.83
CA THR A 4 60.03 -8.26 11.82
C THR A 4 58.73 -7.71 11.19
N ALA A 5 57.88 -8.47 10.49
CA ALA A 5 57.10 -9.62 10.94
C ALA A 5 56.45 -9.34 12.31
N LEU A 6 55.21 -8.85 12.29
CA LEU A 6 54.23 -9.10 13.34
C LEU A 6 52.86 -9.16 12.69
N ALA A 7 52.37 -10.39 12.61
CA ALA A 7 51.05 -10.76 12.18
C ALA A 7 49.99 -10.17 13.11
N VAL A 8 48.96 -9.54 12.55
CA VAL A 8 47.66 -9.43 13.21
C VAL A 8 46.68 -10.19 12.33
N LEU A 9 46.58 -11.48 12.65
CA LEU A 9 45.57 -12.39 12.14
C LEU A 9 44.27 -12.11 12.91
N GLY A 10 43.19 -11.86 12.16
CA GLY A 10 41.82 -12.12 12.60
C GLY A 10 41.21 -11.09 13.54
N LEU A 11 40.27 -10.30 13.03
CA LEU A 11 39.09 -9.95 13.82
C LEU A 11 37.90 -9.66 12.90
N LEU A 12 36.93 -10.59 12.96
CA LEU A 12 35.49 -10.37 12.83
C LEU A 12 34.94 -10.00 11.44
N ALA A 13 34.61 -11.04 10.69
CA ALA A 13 33.43 -11.04 9.84
C ALA A 13 32.17 -10.87 10.72
N ALA A 14 31.54 -9.68 10.67
CA ALA A 14 30.17 -9.49 11.14
C ALA A 14 29.57 -8.18 10.58
N PHE A 15 29.51 -8.03 9.25
CA PHE A 15 28.54 -7.12 8.65
C PHE A 15 27.26 -7.91 8.39
N GLY A 16 26.43 -8.05 9.44
CA GLY A 16 25.04 -8.44 9.27
C GLY A 16 24.26 -7.25 8.71
N PRO A 17 23.40 -7.41 7.69
CA PRO A 17 22.45 -6.37 7.35
C PRO A 17 21.48 -6.24 8.54
N ALA A 18 21.53 -5.11 9.23
CA ALA A 18 20.46 -4.68 10.10
C ALA A 18 19.24 -4.37 9.21
N LEU A 19 18.43 -5.38 8.93
CA LEU A 19 17.07 -5.16 8.45
C LEU A 19 16.24 -4.74 9.66
N ALA A 20 16.20 -3.43 9.88
CA ALA A 20 15.06 -2.81 10.54
C ALA A 20 13.85 -2.97 9.60
N GLN A 21 13.28 -4.16 9.56
CA GLN A 21 11.92 -4.32 9.05
C GLN A 21 11.02 -3.95 10.21
N GLU A 22 10.66 -2.67 10.23
CA GLU A 22 9.53 -2.15 10.98
C GLU A 22 8.38 -3.15 10.95
N ALA A 23 7.84 -3.37 12.14
CA ALA A 23 6.68 -4.20 12.39
C ALA A 23 5.67 -4.05 11.26
N GLU A 24 5.43 -5.16 10.59
CA GLU A 24 4.27 -5.40 9.75
C GLU A 24 3.06 -4.77 10.46
N PRO A 25 2.41 -3.73 9.90
CA PRO A 25 1.05 -3.47 10.29
C PRO A 25 0.31 -4.69 9.76
N LYS A 26 0.06 -5.63 10.66
CA LYS A 26 -0.95 -6.65 10.49
C LYS A 26 -2.21 -5.88 10.14
N SER A 27 -2.42 -5.72 8.85
CA SER A 27 -3.65 -5.26 8.27
C SER A 27 -4.55 -6.45 8.46
N ASP A 28 -5.05 -6.60 9.70
CA ASP A 28 -6.33 -7.22 9.97
C ASP A 28 -7.32 -6.40 9.14
N ASP A 29 -7.40 -6.79 7.87
CA ASP A 29 -8.52 -6.57 6.97
C ASP A 29 -9.68 -7.35 7.57
N GLN A 30 -10.13 -6.86 8.73
CA GLN A 30 -11.42 -7.14 9.31
C GLN A 30 -12.41 -6.51 8.34
N ASN A 31 -12.67 -7.26 7.27
CA ASN A 31 -13.97 -7.70 6.81
C ASN A 31 -15.12 -7.29 7.73
N LEU A 32 -15.35 -5.97 7.85
CA LEU A 32 -16.64 -5.45 8.23
C LEU A 32 -17.51 -5.50 6.97
N ALA A 33 -18.14 -6.67 6.85
CA ALA A 33 -19.22 -6.99 5.95
C ALA A 33 -20.17 -5.81 5.76
N GLY A 34 -20.12 -5.25 4.55
CA GLY A 34 -21.00 -4.20 4.05
C GLY A 34 -20.74 -4.09 2.56
N GLY A 35 -21.28 -5.07 1.82
CA GLY A 35 -20.97 -5.45 0.46
C GLY A 35 -20.45 -4.36 -0.46
N SER A 36 -19.22 -4.53 -0.94
CA SER A 36 -18.97 -4.30 -2.35
C SER A 36 -17.77 -5.09 -2.82
N SER A 37 -17.95 -5.78 -3.93
CA SER A 37 -16.95 -6.55 -4.65
C SER A 37 -15.82 -5.70 -5.25
N GLY A 38 -15.86 -4.37 -5.04
CA GLY A 38 -14.81 -3.43 -5.42
C GLY A 38 -13.94 -3.13 -4.22
N GLY A 39 -12.66 -3.51 -4.27
CA GLY A 39 -11.68 -3.18 -3.22
C GLY A 39 -11.50 -1.68 -2.99
N THR A 40 -10.45 -1.27 -2.28
CA THR A 40 -10.20 0.16 -2.05
C THR A 40 -9.92 0.90 -3.37
N LEU A 41 -10.08 2.23 -3.37
CA LEU A 41 -9.78 3.08 -4.52
C LEU A 41 -8.35 2.84 -5.01
N GLY A 42 -7.37 2.80 -4.10
CA GLY A 42 -5.97 2.51 -4.44
C GLY A 42 -5.81 1.16 -5.15
N GLN A 43 -6.51 0.12 -4.68
CA GLN A 43 -6.47 -1.20 -5.31
C GLN A 43 -7.09 -1.20 -6.71
N LEU A 44 -8.14 -0.41 -6.96
CA LEU A 44 -8.70 -0.23 -8.30
C LEU A 44 -7.71 0.49 -9.22
N LEU A 45 -7.07 1.56 -8.75
CA LEU A 45 -6.06 2.28 -9.55
C LEU A 45 -4.87 1.37 -9.90
N SER A 46 -4.38 0.55 -8.96
CA SER A 46 -3.33 -0.44 -9.24
C SER A 46 -3.74 -1.51 -10.25
N ARG A 47 -5.03 -1.78 -10.42
CA ARG A 47 -5.56 -2.69 -11.46
C ARG A 47 -5.78 -2.01 -12.82
N GLY A 48 -5.46 -0.72 -12.92
CA GLY A 48 -5.60 0.07 -14.14
C GLY A 48 -6.97 0.72 -14.33
N TYR A 49 -7.74 0.91 -13.25
CA TYR A 49 -8.90 1.79 -13.30
C TYR A 49 -8.45 3.24 -13.28
N GLU A 50 -9.15 4.09 -14.02
CA GLU A 50 -8.85 5.51 -14.12
C GLU A 50 -9.93 6.34 -13.43
N ILE A 51 -9.53 7.40 -12.74
CA ILE A 51 -10.46 8.39 -12.19
C ILE A 51 -11.07 9.17 -13.35
N LYS A 52 -12.39 9.05 -13.53
CA LYS A 52 -13.14 9.77 -14.54
C LYS A 52 -13.75 11.06 -14.00
N ALA A 53 -14.13 11.07 -12.73
CA ALA A 53 -14.67 12.25 -12.07
C ALA A 53 -14.50 12.17 -10.54
N ALA A 54 -14.46 13.32 -9.88
CA ALA A 54 -14.60 13.44 -8.43
C ALA A 54 -15.61 14.54 -8.15
N VAL A 55 -16.72 14.19 -7.49
CA VAL A 55 -17.85 15.09 -7.26
C VAL A 55 -18.05 15.28 -5.76
N PRO A 56 -18.18 16.52 -5.26
CA PRO A 56 -18.52 16.76 -3.86
C PRO A 56 -19.92 16.21 -3.55
N ASN A 57 -20.07 15.54 -2.41
CA ASN A 57 -21.33 15.03 -1.88
C ASN A 57 -21.39 15.36 -0.38
N GLY A 58 -22.00 16.50 -0.05
CA GLY A 58 -22.00 17.05 1.31
C GLY A 58 -20.58 17.37 1.77
N THR A 59 -20.14 16.71 2.84
CA THR A 59 -18.78 16.85 3.40
C THR A 59 -17.78 15.84 2.84
N ARG A 60 -18.19 15.01 1.87
CA ARG A 60 -17.39 13.94 1.29
C ARG A 60 -17.20 14.15 -0.21
N TYR A 61 -16.32 13.36 -0.80
CA TYR A 61 -16.15 13.26 -2.24
C TYR A 61 -16.51 11.85 -2.71
N ILE A 62 -17.22 11.78 -3.82
CA ILE A 62 -17.45 10.54 -4.55
C ILE A 62 -16.55 10.56 -5.78
N VAL A 63 -15.66 9.58 -5.87
CA VAL A 63 -14.71 9.41 -6.96
C VAL A 63 -15.22 8.30 -7.88
N PHE A 64 -15.53 8.65 -9.11
CA PHE A 64 -15.94 7.70 -10.13
C PHE A 64 -14.72 7.21 -10.88
N VAL A 65 -14.52 5.89 -10.88
CA VAL A 65 -13.44 5.23 -11.61
C VAL A 65 -14.00 4.25 -12.64
N GLN A 66 -13.29 4.10 -13.75
CA GLN A 66 -13.71 3.20 -14.82
C GLN A 66 -12.50 2.52 -15.48
N LYS A 67 -12.71 1.28 -15.90
CA LYS A 67 -11.84 0.51 -16.80
C LYS A 67 -12.71 -0.28 -17.75
N ASP A 68 -12.54 -0.09 -19.06
CA ASP A 68 -13.37 -0.74 -20.08
C ASP A 68 -14.88 -0.50 -19.81
N GLN A 69 -15.66 -1.57 -19.68
CA GLN A 69 -17.08 -1.54 -19.30
C GLN A 69 -17.29 -1.73 -17.78
N SER A 70 -16.25 -1.59 -16.95
CA SER A 70 -16.32 -1.72 -15.49
C SER A 70 -16.26 -0.36 -14.80
N ALA A 71 -17.28 0.00 -14.02
CA ALA A 71 -17.34 1.28 -13.31
C ALA A 71 -17.57 1.12 -11.80
N PHE A 72 -16.87 1.93 -11.00
CA PHE A 72 -17.01 1.98 -9.55
C PHE A 72 -17.15 3.41 -9.04
N ALA A 73 -17.92 3.60 -7.97
CA ALA A 73 -17.99 4.84 -7.20
C ALA A 73 -17.33 4.63 -5.84
N CYS A 74 -16.31 5.41 -5.53
CA CYS A 74 -15.53 5.32 -4.31
C CYS A 74 -15.77 6.52 -3.40
N GLU A 75 -16.06 6.27 -2.13
CA GLU A 75 -16.14 7.24 -1.05
C GLU A 75 -14.92 7.09 -0.13
N PHE A 76 -14.34 8.20 0.31
CA PHE A 76 -13.35 8.19 1.38
C PHE A 76 -14.06 8.13 2.74
N VAL A 77 -13.81 7.06 3.49
CA VAL A 77 -14.25 6.91 4.89
C VAL A 77 -13.27 7.61 5.83
N SER A 78 -11.99 7.67 5.44
CA SER A 78 -10.95 8.49 6.06
C SER A 78 -9.93 8.93 5.00
N LEU A 79 -8.93 9.72 5.39
CA LEU A 79 -7.87 10.17 4.48
C LEU A 79 -7.13 9.02 3.77
N ALA A 80 -7.04 7.84 4.41
CA ALA A 80 -6.31 6.69 3.89
C ALA A 80 -7.22 5.48 3.54
N LYS A 81 -8.51 5.52 3.92
CA LYS A 81 -9.44 4.41 3.69
C LYS A 81 -10.58 4.84 2.78
N SER A 82 -10.86 4.03 1.78
CA SER A 82 -11.96 4.23 0.82
C SER A 82 -12.83 2.98 0.73
N ARG A 83 -14.11 3.19 0.42
CA ARG A 83 -15.08 2.14 0.09
C ARG A 83 -15.57 2.37 -1.32
N CYS A 84 -15.49 1.35 -2.16
CA CYS A 84 -15.89 1.44 -3.56
C CYS A 84 -17.07 0.54 -3.85
N GLY A 85 -18.09 1.08 -4.51
CA GLY A 85 -19.28 0.38 -5.01
C GLY A 85 -19.19 0.15 -6.51
N SER A 86 -19.45 -1.06 -7.02
CA SER A 86 -19.69 -1.24 -8.47
C SER A 86 -20.98 -0.52 -8.87
N ILE A 87 -20.97 0.20 -10.00
CA ILE A 87 -22.11 1.02 -10.48
C ILE A 87 -22.47 0.77 -11.95
N ASN A 88 -22.05 -0.37 -12.51
CA ASN A 88 -22.59 -0.87 -13.78
C ASN A 88 -24.03 -1.35 -13.66
#